data_AF-A0A3B9CXW9-F1
#
_entry.id   AF-A0A3B9CXW9-F1
#
_cell.length_a   1.000
_cell.length_b   1.000
_cell.length_c   1.000
_cell.angle_alpha   90.00
_cell.angle_beta   90.00
_cell.angle_gamma   90.00
#
_symmetry.space_group_name_H-M   'P 1'
#
loop_
_entity.id
_entity.type
_entity.pdbx_description
1 polymer ?
#
loop_
_entity_poly.entity_id
_entity_poly.type
_entity_poly.pdbx_seq_one_letter_code
_entity_poly.pdbx_strand_id
1 'polypeptide(L)'
;MQTTPVTSDQFAQSVLAVPPLARNSDRVICEENNRRIVQHLESGGVSMLLYGGNANLYHVRPSEYAGLLETLQNIAADDTLVIPSVGPAYGTMMDQADVLKGTDFPTVMVLPTKVVMTEAGLMTGFRHFVEAVGRSAVLYIKEEGYISPEGAAELVDDGLVSFI
;
A
#
# COMPACT_ATOMS: atom_id res chain seq x y z
N MET A 1 -11.10 10.38 0.66
CA MET A 1 -10.60 9.13 1.27
C MET A 1 -10.61 9.23 2.79
N GLN A 2 -10.77 8.08 3.46
CA GLN A 2 -10.72 7.95 4.92
C GLN A 2 -9.27 7.97 5.41
N THR A 3 -9.00 8.66 6.52
CA THR A 3 -7.64 8.93 7.03
C THR A 3 -7.39 8.46 8.47
N THR A 4 -8.39 7.88 9.14
CA THR A 4 -8.20 7.33 10.49
C THR A 4 -7.40 6.01 10.44
N PRO A 5 -6.75 5.61 11.55
CA PRO A 5 -6.07 4.33 11.64
C PRO A 5 -6.98 3.16 11.22
N VAL A 6 -6.38 2.17 10.55
CA VAL A 6 -7.08 0.96 10.11
C VAL A 6 -7.43 0.10 11.32
N THR A 7 -8.65 -0.44 11.37
CA THR A 7 -9.11 -1.34 12.42
C THR A 7 -9.66 -2.63 11.86
N SER A 8 -9.65 -3.70 12.66
CA SER A 8 -10.19 -5.01 12.26
C SER A 8 -11.67 -4.96 11.90
N ASP A 9 -12.44 -4.08 12.53
CA ASP A 9 -13.89 -3.97 12.31
C ASP A 9 -14.23 -3.55 10.87
N GLN A 10 -13.34 -2.80 10.20
CA GLN A 10 -13.51 -2.39 8.81
C GLN A 10 -13.56 -3.60 7.86
N PHE A 11 -12.78 -4.65 8.15
CA PHE A 11 -12.77 -5.89 7.35
C PHE A 11 -14.05 -6.71 7.50
N ALA A 12 -14.83 -6.50 8.57
CA ALA A 12 -16.14 -7.11 8.71
C ALA A 12 -17.23 -6.35 7.91
N GLN A 13 -16.95 -5.12 7.50
CA GLN A 13 -17.92 -4.22 6.85
C GLN A 13 -17.71 -4.11 5.33
N SER A 14 -16.52 -4.41 4.82
CA SER A 14 -16.21 -4.33 3.39
C SER A 14 -15.26 -5.44 2.94
N VAL A 15 -15.21 -5.62 1.61
CA VAL A 15 -14.16 -6.39 0.94
C VAL A 15 -12.97 -5.48 0.67
N LEU A 16 -11.75 -6.01 0.78
CA LEU A 16 -10.54 -5.35 0.31
C LEU A 16 -10.37 -5.58 -1.20
N ALA A 17 -10.82 -4.64 -2.02
CA ALA A 17 -10.65 -4.71 -3.46
C ALA A 17 -9.22 -4.33 -3.88
N VAL A 18 -8.72 -5.03 -4.90
CA VAL A 18 -7.37 -4.86 -5.44
C VAL A 18 -7.42 -4.44 -6.92
N PRO A 19 -7.85 -3.18 -7.20
CA PRO A 19 -8.11 -2.72 -8.56
C PRO A 19 -6.81 -2.57 -9.40
N PRO A 20 -6.94 -2.54 -10.74
CA PRO A 20 -5.84 -2.13 -11.61
C PRO A 20 -5.63 -0.60 -11.58
N LEU A 21 -4.47 -0.14 -12.04
CA LEU A 21 -4.18 1.28 -12.25
C LEU A 21 -4.31 1.62 -13.75
N ALA A 22 -5.36 2.34 -14.12
CA ALA A 22 -5.59 2.71 -15.51
C ALA A 22 -4.56 3.74 -16.02
N ARG A 23 -4.06 3.51 -17.23
CA ARG A 23 -3.18 4.42 -17.98
C ARG A 23 -3.79 4.73 -19.35
N ASN A 24 -3.49 5.90 -19.91
CA ASN A 24 -3.91 6.28 -21.25
C ASN A 24 -2.99 5.67 -22.33
N SER A 25 -3.24 5.98 -23.61
CA SER A 25 -2.43 5.50 -24.76
C SER A 25 -0.96 5.89 -24.67
N ASP A 26 -0.64 7.01 -24.02
CA ASP A 26 0.71 7.52 -23.81
C ASP A 26 1.38 6.94 -22.54
N ARG A 27 0.71 5.95 -21.90
CA ARG A 27 1.13 5.28 -20.67
C ARG A 27 1.18 6.20 -19.46
N VAL A 28 0.49 7.34 -19.48
CA VAL A 28 0.33 8.24 -18.32
C VAL A 28 -0.84 7.76 -17.47
N ILE A 29 -0.75 7.88 -16.14
CA ILE A 29 -1.85 7.57 -15.22
C ILE A 29 -3.10 8.37 -15.64
N CYS A 30 -4.22 7.67 -15.82
CA CYS A 30 -5.46 8.27 -16.31
C CYS A 30 -6.45 8.41 -15.16
N GLU A 31 -6.48 9.59 -14.54
CA GLU A 31 -7.37 9.86 -13.39
C GLU A 31 -8.84 9.54 -13.69
N GLU A 32 -9.34 9.94 -14.87
CA GLU A 32 -10.74 9.71 -15.25
C GLU A 32 -11.12 8.23 -15.32
N ASN A 33 -10.28 7.38 -15.92
CA ASN A 33 -10.59 5.95 -15.97
C ASN A 33 -10.41 5.26 -14.62
N ASN A 34 -9.46 5.71 -13.79
CA ASN A 34 -9.34 5.20 -12.42
C ASN A 34 -10.55 5.60 -11.57
N ARG A 35 -11.06 6.84 -11.71
CA ARG A 35 -12.29 7.30 -11.06
C ARG A 35 -13.48 6.42 -11.41
N ARG A 36 -13.65 6.08 -12.70
CA ARG A 36 -14.74 5.19 -13.13
C ARG A 36 -14.66 3.79 -12.50
N ILE A 37 -13.45 3.26 -12.32
CA ILE A 37 -13.22 1.98 -11.63
C ILE A 37 -13.60 2.11 -10.15
N VAL A 38 -13.10 3.14 -9.48
CA VAL A 38 -13.36 3.38 -8.05
C VAL A 38 -14.85 3.59 -7.78
N GLN A 39 -15.52 4.45 -8.54
CA GLN A 39 -16.96 4.69 -8.42
C GLN A 39 -17.79 3.43 -8.65
N HIS A 40 -17.38 2.56 -9.58
CA HIS A 40 -18.05 1.28 -9.78
C HIS A 40 -17.94 0.38 -8.53
N LEU A 41 -16.75 0.29 -7.93
CA LEU A 41 -16.53 -0.48 -6.71
C LEU A 41 -17.33 0.10 -5.52
N GLU A 42 -17.25 1.41 -5.32
CA GLU A 42 -18.00 2.13 -4.28
C GLU A 42 -19.51 1.95 -4.45
N SER A 43 -20.04 2.02 -5.67
CA SER A 43 -21.47 1.75 -5.96
C SER A 43 -21.90 0.33 -5.63
N GLY A 44 -20.95 -0.62 -5.61
CA GLY A 44 -21.14 -2.00 -5.18
C GLY A 44 -21.02 -2.21 -3.67
N GLY A 45 -20.81 -1.15 -2.88
CA GLY A 45 -20.63 -1.21 -1.44
C GLY A 45 -19.20 -1.52 -0.98
N VAL A 46 -18.20 -1.42 -1.86
CA VAL A 46 -16.79 -1.63 -1.51
C VAL A 46 -16.18 -0.30 -1.05
N SER A 47 -15.67 -0.25 0.18
CA SER A 47 -15.05 0.94 0.78
C SER A 47 -13.57 0.74 1.17
N MET A 48 -12.94 -0.35 0.73
CA MET A 48 -11.50 -0.61 0.98
C MET A 48 -10.80 -0.95 -0.35
N LEU A 49 -9.80 -0.16 -0.72
CA LEU A 49 -9.05 -0.27 -1.97
C LEU A 49 -7.56 -0.41 -1.70
N LEU A 50 -6.94 -1.48 -2.18
CA LEU A 50 -5.49 -1.71 -2.06
C LEU A 50 -4.85 -1.76 -3.44
N TYR A 51 -3.96 -0.80 -3.70
CA TYR A 51 -3.22 -0.67 -4.95
C TYR A 51 -1.84 -1.29 -4.80
N GLY A 52 -1.74 -2.57 -5.19
CA GLY A 52 -0.50 -3.35 -5.10
C GLY A 52 -0.14 -4.04 -6.42
N GLY A 53 -0.07 -5.38 -6.40
CA GLY A 53 0.36 -6.18 -7.55
C GLY A 53 -0.56 -6.06 -8.77
N ASN A 54 -1.88 -6.06 -8.58
CA ASN A 54 -2.84 -5.91 -9.69
C ASN A 54 -2.77 -4.54 -10.38
N ALA A 55 -2.41 -3.51 -9.61
CA ALA A 55 -2.13 -2.18 -10.08
C ALA A 55 -0.69 -2.02 -10.62
N ASN A 56 0.11 -3.08 -10.57
CA ASN A 56 1.47 -3.17 -11.07
C ASN A 56 2.45 -2.17 -10.40
N LEU A 57 2.27 -1.89 -9.10
CA LEU A 57 3.12 -0.92 -8.39
C LEU A 57 4.58 -1.36 -8.26
N TYR A 58 4.89 -2.65 -8.45
CA TYR A 58 6.26 -3.16 -8.60
C TYR A 58 7.08 -2.44 -9.68
N HIS A 59 6.43 -1.77 -10.64
CA HIS A 59 7.07 -1.15 -11.80
C HIS A 59 6.83 0.37 -11.89
N VAL A 60 6.24 0.98 -10.86
CA VAL A 60 6.05 2.43 -10.84
C VAL A 60 7.40 3.12 -10.65
N ARG A 61 7.66 4.15 -11.46
CA ARG A 61 8.87 4.96 -11.33
C ARG A 61 8.76 5.83 -10.08
N PRO A 62 9.84 6.03 -9.31
CA PRO A 62 9.85 6.98 -8.19
C PRO A 62 9.37 8.39 -8.61
N SER A 63 9.75 8.83 -9.82
CA SER A 63 9.34 10.12 -10.38
C SER A 63 7.84 10.27 -10.66
N GLU A 64 7.10 9.17 -10.79
CA GLU A 64 5.65 9.16 -11.01
C GLU A 64 4.87 8.99 -9.69
N TYR A 65 5.55 8.61 -8.60
CA TYR A 65 4.90 8.11 -7.39
C TYR A 65 4.05 9.17 -6.70
N ALA A 66 4.54 10.42 -6.60
CA ALA A 66 3.77 11.52 -6.02
C ALA A 66 2.45 11.77 -6.77
N GLY A 67 2.49 11.82 -8.10
CA GLY A 67 1.28 12.00 -8.92
C GLY A 67 0.33 10.79 -8.87
N LEU A 68 0.86 9.58 -8.70
CA LEU A 68 0.05 8.39 -8.43
C LEU A 68 -0.72 8.56 -7.11
N LEU A 69 -0.03 8.94 -6.04
CA LEU A 69 -0.64 9.14 -4.72
C LEU A 69 -1.72 10.23 -4.74
N GLU A 70 -1.45 11.36 -5.39
CA GLU A 70 -2.42 12.44 -5.59
C GLU A 70 -3.66 11.94 -6.35
N THR A 71 -3.46 11.20 -7.45
CA THR A 71 -4.57 10.59 -8.21
C THR A 71 -5.43 9.70 -7.31
N LEU A 72 -4.81 8.83 -6.51
CA LEU A 72 -5.54 7.90 -5.63
C LEU A 72 -6.35 8.64 -4.55
N GLN A 73 -5.86 9.76 -4.03
CA GLN A 73 -6.60 10.61 -3.09
C GLN A 73 -7.80 11.27 -3.76
N ASN A 74 -7.60 11.81 -4.97
CA ASN A 74 -8.62 12.59 -5.69
C ASN A 74 -9.81 11.76 -6.21
N ILE A 75 -9.62 10.46 -6.42
CA ILE A 75 -10.65 9.60 -7.02
C ILE A 75 -11.52 8.87 -6.00
N ALA A 76 -11.13 8.82 -4.72
CA ALA A 76 -11.80 8.03 -3.69
C ALA A 76 -12.74 8.88 -2.83
N ALA A 77 -13.92 8.33 -2.52
CA ALA A 77 -14.88 8.93 -1.61
C ALA A 77 -14.31 9.15 -0.19
N ASP A 78 -14.92 10.04 0.58
CA ASP A 78 -14.45 10.44 1.92
C ASP A 78 -14.38 9.30 2.93
N ASP A 79 -15.23 8.30 2.80
CA ASP A 79 -15.31 7.12 3.65
C ASP A 79 -14.53 5.90 3.11
N THR A 80 -13.92 6.02 1.93
CA THR A 80 -13.17 4.93 1.31
C THR A 80 -11.73 4.90 1.82
N LEU A 81 -11.33 3.77 2.40
CA LEU A 81 -9.96 3.47 2.77
C LEU A 81 -9.15 3.14 1.52
N VAL A 82 -8.07 3.88 1.29
CA VAL A 82 -7.14 3.64 0.18
C VAL A 82 -5.76 3.28 0.73
N ILE A 83 -5.18 2.20 0.20
CA ILE A 83 -3.90 1.63 0.65
C ILE A 83 -2.97 1.51 -0.57
N PRO A 84 -2.07 2.48 -0.80
CA PRO A 84 -1.03 2.35 -1.82
C PRO A 84 0.04 1.35 -1.39
N SER A 85 0.97 1.02 -2.29
CA SER A 85 2.10 0.13 -1.98
C SER A 85 3.45 0.73 -2.35
N VAL A 86 4.50 0.25 -1.67
CA VAL A 86 5.90 0.66 -1.86
C VAL A 86 6.83 -0.51 -2.13
N GLY A 87 8.06 -0.21 -2.56
CA GLY A 87 9.11 -1.18 -2.80
C GLY A 87 8.94 -1.92 -4.13
N PRO A 88 9.43 -3.17 -4.25
CA PRO A 88 9.89 -4.04 -3.17
C PRO A 88 11.38 -3.87 -2.81
N ALA A 89 12.14 -3.05 -3.55
CA ALA A 89 13.55 -2.80 -3.26
C ALA A 89 13.72 -1.76 -2.14
N TYR A 90 14.61 -2.01 -1.17
CA TYR A 90 14.81 -1.16 0.00
C TYR A 90 15.06 0.32 -0.34
N GLY A 91 16.05 0.61 -1.20
CA GLY A 91 16.37 2.00 -1.57
C GLY A 91 15.18 2.74 -2.20
N THR A 92 14.47 2.09 -3.12
CA THR A 92 13.25 2.63 -3.74
C THR A 92 12.14 2.86 -2.73
N MET A 93 11.94 1.92 -1.80
CA MET A 93 10.96 2.04 -0.73
C MET A 93 11.28 3.25 0.18
N MET A 94 12.54 3.53 0.46
CA MET A 94 12.95 4.69 1.25
C MET A 94 12.75 6.02 0.50
N ASP A 95 13.03 6.08 -0.80
CA ASP A 95 12.70 7.26 -1.63
C ASP A 95 11.17 7.51 -1.63
N GLN A 96 10.38 6.45 -1.70
CA GLN A 96 8.91 6.54 -1.63
C GLN A 96 8.42 6.96 -0.23
N ALA A 97 9.14 6.57 0.83
CA ALA A 97 8.82 6.96 2.20
C ALA A 97 8.88 8.50 2.37
N ASP A 98 9.85 9.16 1.75
CA ASP A 98 9.97 10.62 1.80
C ASP A 98 8.78 11.33 1.15
N VAL A 99 8.24 10.77 0.07
CA VAL A 99 7.01 11.27 -0.56
C VAL A 99 5.79 11.02 0.34
N LEU A 100 5.70 9.83 0.95
CA LEU A 100 4.55 9.43 1.79
C LEU A 100 4.40 10.25 3.07
N LYS A 101 5.50 10.78 3.64
CA LYS A 101 5.46 11.66 4.81
C LYS A 101 4.50 12.85 4.63
N GLY A 102 4.35 13.35 3.41
CA GLY A 102 3.46 14.46 3.06
C GLY A 102 2.01 14.06 2.74
N THR A 103 1.60 12.82 3.02
CA THR A 103 0.28 12.29 2.64
C THR A 103 -0.50 11.77 3.84
N ASP A 104 -1.83 11.67 3.69
CA ASP A 104 -2.74 11.25 4.75
C ASP A 104 -3.22 9.78 4.61
N PHE A 105 -2.54 8.97 3.81
CA PHE A 105 -2.87 7.53 3.72
C PHE A 105 -2.67 6.88 5.09
N PRO A 106 -3.69 6.25 5.69
CA PRO A 106 -3.58 5.76 7.07
C PRO A 106 -2.61 4.59 7.21
N THR A 107 -2.37 3.85 6.14
CA THR A 107 -1.37 2.79 6.04
C THR A 107 -0.92 2.61 4.58
N VAL A 108 0.17 1.87 4.39
CA VAL A 108 0.79 1.59 3.09
C VAL A 108 1.27 0.14 3.10
N MET A 109 1.12 -0.58 1.99
CA MET A 109 1.60 -1.94 1.87
C MET A 109 3.05 -2.01 1.40
N VAL A 110 3.88 -2.76 2.13
CA VAL A 110 5.25 -3.07 1.68
C VAL A 110 5.18 -4.28 0.74
N LEU A 111 5.57 -4.10 -0.52
CA LEU A 111 5.62 -5.20 -1.48
C LEU A 111 6.77 -6.17 -1.16
N PRO A 112 6.55 -7.49 -1.23
CA PRO A 112 7.58 -8.46 -0.93
C PRO A 112 8.65 -8.52 -2.02
N THR A 113 9.91 -8.67 -1.61
CA THR A 113 11.03 -9.07 -2.48
C THR A 113 11.42 -10.51 -2.19
N LYS A 114 11.77 -11.27 -3.24
CA LYS A 114 12.21 -12.67 -3.13
C LYS A 114 13.71 -12.85 -3.28
N VAL A 115 14.39 -11.87 -3.87
CA VAL A 115 15.81 -11.99 -4.21
C VAL A 115 16.64 -11.12 -3.28
N VAL A 116 17.82 -11.63 -2.91
CA VAL A 116 18.84 -10.89 -2.14
C VAL A 116 18.30 -10.37 -0.80
N MET A 117 17.71 -11.27 0.00
CA MET A 117 17.21 -10.92 1.33
C MET A 117 17.44 -12.06 2.33
N THR A 118 17.50 -11.68 3.60
CA THR A 118 17.39 -12.58 4.75
C THR A 118 16.20 -12.10 5.57
N GLU A 119 15.60 -12.97 6.36
CA GLU A 119 14.50 -12.59 7.26
C GLU A 119 14.88 -11.44 8.19
N ALA A 120 16.05 -11.49 8.83
CA ALA A 120 16.55 -10.40 9.67
C ALA A 120 16.69 -9.07 8.90
N GLY A 121 17.15 -9.13 7.65
CA GLY A 121 17.23 -7.96 6.76
C GLY A 121 15.86 -7.42 6.37
N LEU A 122 14.89 -8.30 6.12
CA LEU A 122 13.49 -7.93 5.86
C LEU A 122 12.89 -7.19 7.06
N MET A 123 12.98 -7.79 8.26
CA MET A 123 12.42 -7.21 9.48
C MET A 123 13.03 -5.85 9.79
N THR A 124 14.36 -5.74 9.64
CA THR A 124 15.09 -4.46 9.81
C THR A 124 14.63 -3.43 8.78
N GLY A 125 14.51 -3.82 7.51
CA GLY A 125 14.09 -2.92 6.44
C GLY A 125 12.64 -2.44 6.60
N PHE A 126 11.74 -3.32 7.03
CA PHE A 126 10.35 -2.98 7.33
C PHE A 126 10.27 -1.98 8.49
N ARG A 127 11.03 -2.20 9.57
CA ARG A 127 11.12 -1.27 10.71
C ARG A 127 11.60 0.11 10.28
N HIS A 128 12.70 0.18 9.53
CA HIS A 128 13.20 1.46 9.01
C HIS A 128 12.16 2.21 8.17
N PHE A 129 11.40 1.49 7.35
CA PHE A 129 10.33 2.10 6.55
C PHE A 129 9.24 2.70 7.44
N VAL A 130 8.70 1.90 8.37
CA VAL A 130 7.64 2.33 9.31
C VAL A 130 8.10 3.53 10.14
N GLU A 131 9.32 3.50 10.67
CA GLU A 131 9.92 4.62 11.40
C GLU A 131 10.05 5.88 10.52
N ALA A 132 10.45 5.71 9.24
CA ALA A 132 10.56 6.83 8.31
C ALA A 132 9.21 7.44 7.96
N VAL A 133 8.17 6.65 7.69
CA VAL A 133 6.84 7.18 7.34
C VAL A 133 6.01 7.62 8.56
N GLY A 134 6.42 7.21 9.76
CA GLY A 134 5.78 7.58 11.03
C GLY A 134 4.43 6.93 11.29
N ARG A 135 4.10 5.83 10.60
CA ARG A 135 2.83 5.09 10.72
C ARG A 135 3.03 3.61 10.39
N SER A 136 2.23 2.73 10.98
CA SER A 136 2.30 1.29 10.71
C SER A 136 1.98 0.96 9.25
N ALA A 137 2.50 -0.16 8.77
CA ALA A 137 2.39 -0.58 7.37
C ALA A 137 1.74 -1.96 7.26
N VAL A 138 1.23 -2.29 6.08
CA VAL A 138 0.72 -3.64 5.77
C VAL A 138 1.90 -4.54 5.44
N LEU A 139 2.05 -5.63 6.18
CA LEU A 139 3.06 -6.66 5.94
C LEU A 139 2.50 -7.69 4.96
N TYR A 140 2.83 -7.56 3.68
CA TYR A 140 2.29 -8.47 2.66
C TYR A 140 3.12 -9.73 2.48
N ILE A 141 2.59 -10.86 2.94
CA ILE A 141 3.20 -12.19 2.81
C ILE A 141 2.59 -12.90 1.60
N LYS A 142 3.37 -13.03 0.52
CA LYS A 142 2.91 -13.66 -0.73
C LYS A 142 3.30 -15.13 -0.87
N GLU A 143 4.43 -15.52 -0.31
CA GLU A 143 5.02 -16.85 -0.48
C GLU A 143 5.59 -17.38 0.83
N GLU A 144 5.63 -18.70 0.96
CA GLU A 144 6.27 -19.38 2.07
C GLU A 144 7.77 -19.03 2.13
N GLY A 145 8.30 -18.89 3.36
CA GLY A 145 9.71 -18.55 3.59
C GLY A 145 10.07 -17.09 3.39
N TYR A 146 9.10 -16.20 3.15
CA TYR A 146 9.34 -14.76 3.14
C TYR A 146 9.67 -14.22 4.54
N ILE A 147 8.87 -14.62 5.54
CA ILE A 147 9.04 -14.34 6.96
C ILE A 147 8.45 -15.51 7.75
N SER A 148 9.04 -15.85 8.90
CA SER A 148 8.48 -16.84 9.81
C SER A 148 7.25 -16.27 10.55
N PRO A 149 6.36 -17.12 11.08
CA PRO A 149 5.30 -16.67 11.98
C PRO A 149 5.83 -15.90 13.20
N GLU A 150 6.98 -16.32 13.76
CA GLU A 150 7.63 -15.67 14.90
C GLU A 150 8.14 -14.28 14.54
N GLY A 151 8.80 -14.13 13.39
CA GLY A 151 9.26 -12.83 12.89
C GLY A 151 8.11 -11.89 12.57
N ALA A 152 7.01 -12.41 11.99
CA ALA A 152 5.81 -11.61 11.76
C ALA A 152 5.15 -11.16 13.07
N ALA A 153 5.09 -12.05 14.08
CA ALA A 153 4.57 -11.73 15.41
C ALA A 153 5.41 -10.63 16.09
N GLU A 154 6.74 -10.68 16.00
CA GLU A 154 7.61 -9.62 16.53
C GLU A 154 7.29 -8.23 15.94
N LEU A 155 7.08 -8.15 14.62
CA LEU A 155 6.71 -6.88 13.98
C LEU A 155 5.31 -6.38 14.40
N VAL A 156 4.38 -7.30 14.67
CA VAL A 156 3.03 -6.98 15.19
C VAL A 156 3.11 -6.49 16.63
N ASP A 157 3.84 -7.20 17.50
CA ASP A 157 4.00 -6.87 18.91
C ASP A 157 4.69 -5.50 19.11
N ASP A 158 5.59 -5.14 18.20
CA ASP A 158 6.25 -3.83 18.16
C ASP A 158 5.37 -2.71 17.59
N GLY A 159 4.13 -3.00 17.18
CA GLY A 159 3.18 -2.02 16.65
C GLY A 159 3.52 -1.50 15.25
N LEU A 160 4.39 -2.21 14.51
CA LEU A 160 4.84 -1.79 13.18
C LEU A 160 3.87 -2.19 12.07
N VAL A 161 3.01 -3.18 12.32
CA VAL A 161 2.11 -3.78 11.33
C VAL A 161 0.68 -3.29 11.54
N SER A 162 0.04 -2.78 10.48
CA SER A 162 -1.39 -2.44 10.50
C SER A 162 -2.27 -3.69 10.38
N PHE A 163 -1.93 -4.55 9.43
CA PHE A 163 -2.48 -5.90 9.24
C PHE A 163 -1.55 -6.70 8.30
N ILE A 164 -1.80 -8.00 8.18
CA ILE A 164 -1.07 -8.95 7.32
C ILE A 164 -1.98 -9.41 6.20
#